data_AF-A0A918VGL3-F1
#
_entry.id   AF-A0A918VGL3-F1
#
_cell.length_a   1.000
_cell.length_b   1.000
_cell.length_c   1.000
_cell.angle_alpha   90.00
_cell.angle_beta   90.00
_cell.angle_gamma   90.00
#
_symmetry.space_group_name_H-M   'P 1'
#
loop_
_entity.id
_entity.type
_entity.pdbx_description
1 polymer ?
#
loop_
_entity_poly.entity_id
_entity_poly.type
_entity_poly.pdbx_seq_one_letter_code
_entity_poly.pdbx_strand_id
1 'polypeptide(L)'
;MRIKVFNYIVFGIITLTLASCGNKTQSDFVYSKADKKVEMVLENNAEYLVVGKPTKANFVTENIDNQKFMVFGAGIMVNQADKSGFRFTITPIEKTLVDGKLEIQVTERIENGENFTHKFLAPVKTKAE
;
A
#
# COMPACT_ATOMS: atom_id res chain seq x y z
N MET A 1 -18.68 -4.63 67.98
CA MET A 1 -18.91 -3.99 66.66
C MET A 1 -17.95 -4.65 65.68
N ARG A 2 -18.49 -5.27 64.62
CA ARG A 2 -17.81 -6.28 63.78
C ARG A 2 -16.77 -5.65 62.83
N ILE A 3 -15.55 -6.15 62.88
CA ILE A 3 -14.48 -5.88 61.92
C ILE A 3 -14.88 -6.55 60.60
N LYS A 4 -15.10 -5.77 59.54
CA LYS A 4 -15.38 -6.28 58.19
C LYS A 4 -14.06 -6.38 57.43
N VAL A 5 -13.52 -7.59 57.39
CA VAL A 5 -12.46 -7.97 56.45
C VAL A 5 -13.16 -8.38 55.15
N PHE A 6 -13.26 -7.46 54.19
CA PHE A 6 -13.68 -7.77 52.83
C PHE A 6 -12.53 -7.51 51.87
N ASN A 7 -11.75 -8.58 51.72
CA ASN A 7 -11.10 -9.05 50.51
C ASN A 7 -11.32 -8.19 49.23
N TYR A 8 -10.37 -7.32 48.91
CA TYR A 8 -10.16 -6.79 47.55
C TYR A 8 -8.72 -7.09 47.11
N ILE A 9 -8.33 -8.36 47.22
CA ILE A 9 -7.30 -8.93 46.36
C ILE A 9 -7.98 -9.11 44.99
N VAL A 10 -7.27 -8.76 43.92
CA VAL A 10 -7.68 -8.85 42.49
C VAL A 10 -8.38 -7.61 41.91
N PHE A 11 -7.71 -6.44 41.93
CA PHE A 11 -7.88 -5.42 40.89
C PHE A 11 -6.57 -4.67 40.58
N GLY A 12 -5.42 -5.30 40.88
CA GLY A 12 -4.08 -4.81 40.54
C GLY A 12 -3.46 -5.57 39.36
N ILE A 13 -4.29 -6.04 38.43
CA ILE A 13 -3.87 -6.80 37.27
C ILE A 13 -3.97 -5.87 36.05
N ILE A 14 -2.80 -5.49 35.56
CA ILE A 14 -2.51 -5.15 34.17
C ILE A 14 -3.07 -3.79 33.71
N THR A 15 -2.31 -2.74 33.98
CA THR A 15 -2.05 -1.72 32.96
C THR A 15 -0.62 -1.90 32.46
N LEU A 16 -0.36 -3.05 31.84
CA LEU A 16 0.77 -3.22 30.94
C LEU A 16 0.33 -2.60 29.61
N THR A 17 0.33 -1.27 29.53
CA THR A 17 0.25 -0.59 28.23
C THR A 17 1.59 -0.84 27.55
N LEU A 18 1.69 -2.00 26.90
CA LEU A 18 2.61 -2.22 25.81
C LEU A 18 2.23 -1.17 24.75
N ALA A 19 2.88 0.00 24.83
CA ALA A 19 3.17 0.76 23.64
C ALA A 19 4.16 -0.08 22.82
N SER A 20 3.68 -1.19 22.28
CA SER A 20 4.20 -1.72 21.03
C SER A 20 3.76 -0.70 19.98
N CYS A 21 4.45 0.44 19.97
CA CYS A 21 4.62 1.19 18.75
C CYS A 21 5.51 0.31 17.89
N GLY A 22 4.93 -0.77 17.36
CA GLY A 22 5.51 -1.45 16.23
C GLY A 22 5.64 -0.37 15.19
N ASN A 23 6.88 -0.01 14.85
CA ASN A 23 7.15 0.59 13.56
C ASN A 23 6.48 -0.34 12.56
N LYS A 24 5.26 0.00 12.16
CA LYS A 24 4.65 -0.58 10.98
C LYS A 24 5.60 -0.11 9.90
N THR A 25 6.54 -0.99 9.54
CA THR A 25 7.26 -0.88 8.29
C THR A 25 6.17 -0.63 7.28
N GLN A 26 6.08 0.61 6.83
CA GLN A 26 5.26 1.00 5.70
C GLN A 26 5.54 -0.08 4.67
N SER A 27 4.53 -0.88 4.33
CA SER A 27 4.74 -1.86 3.27
C SER A 27 5.24 -1.06 2.07
N ASP A 28 6.19 -1.61 1.29
CA ASP A 28 6.81 -0.89 0.17
C ASP A 28 5.78 -0.39 -0.86
N PHE A 29 4.51 -0.79 -0.72
CA PHE A 29 3.37 -0.47 -1.57
C PHE A 29 2.34 0.46 -0.93
N VAL A 30 2.60 1.06 0.24
CA VAL A 30 1.73 2.10 0.81
C VAL A 30 2.47 3.42 0.83
N TYR A 31 1.84 4.48 0.35
CA TYR A 31 2.35 5.84 0.45
C TYR A 31 1.29 6.78 1.04
N SER A 32 1.73 7.67 1.93
CA SER A 32 0.86 8.68 2.54
C SER A 32 1.60 10.01 2.65
N LYS A 33 0.91 11.11 2.33
CA LYS A 33 1.40 12.48 2.49
C LYS A 33 0.20 13.36 2.87
N ALA A 34 0.33 14.09 3.98
CA ALA A 34 -0.78 14.84 4.58
C ALA A 34 -1.99 13.92 4.87
N ASP A 35 -3.17 14.28 4.37
CA ASP A 35 -4.41 13.52 4.49
C ASP A 35 -4.62 12.49 3.36
N LYS A 36 -3.72 12.44 2.38
CA LYS A 36 -3.82 11.58 1.20
C LYS A 36 -3.04 10.28 1.37
N LYS A 37 -3.62 9.19 0.90
CA LYS A 37 -2.98 7.87 0.90
C LYS A 37 -3.31 7.10 -0.38
N VAL A 38 -2.32 6.34 -0.84
CA VAL A 38 -2.45 5.37 -1.92
C VAL A 38 -1.74 4.07 -1.53
N GLU A 39 -2.40 2.96 -1.79
CA GLU A 39 -1.88 1.62 -1.57
C GLU A 39 -1.97 0.81 -2.87
N MET A 40 -0.84 0.27 -3.31
CA MET A 40 -0.78 -0.67 -4.43
C MET A 40 -0.96 -2.10 -3.91
N VAL A 41 -2.02 -2.76 -4.35
CA VAL A 41 -2.35 -4.14 -3.96
C VAL A 41 -2.17 -5.03 -5.17
N LEU A 42 -1.21 -5.94 -5.11
CA LEU A 42 -1.02 -6.98 -6.13
C LEU A 42 -1.97 -8.16 -5.87
N GLU A 43 -2.42 -8.84 -6.93
CA GLU A 43 -3.28 -10.03 -6.84
C GLU A 43 -2.66 -11.09 -5.93
N ASN A 44 -3.49 -11.76 -5.12
CA ASN A 44 -3.09 -12.76 -4.13
C ASN A 44 -2.10 -12.24 -3.06
N ASN A 45 -2.06 -10.93 -2.82
CA ASN A 45 -1.11 -10.31 -1.89
C ASN A 45 0.35 -10.61 -2.25
N ALA A 46 0.65 -10.68 -3.55
CA ALA A 46 2.01 -10.91 -4.00
C ALA A 46 2.95 -9.78 -3.51
N GLU A 47 4.15 -10.16 -3.07
CA GLU A 47 5.18 -9.22 -2.61
C GLU A 47 6.13 -8.79 -3.74
N TYR A 48 6.06 -9.48 -4.90
CA TYR A 48 6.91 -9.25 -6.06
C TYR A 48 6.16 -9.54 -7.36
N LEU A 49 6.65 -8.96 -8.45
CA LEU A 49 6.22 -9.24 -9.80
C LEU A 49 7.17 -10.23 -10.48
N VAL A 50 6.75 -10.83 -11.59
CA VAL A 50 7.58 -11.75 -12.38
C VAL A 50 7.67 -11.24 -13.82
N VAL A 51 8.88 -11.20 -14.39
CA VAL A 51 9.12 -10.79 -15.79
C VAL A 51 8.21 -11.54 -16.75
N GLY A 52 7.55 -10.82 -17.64
CA GLY A 52 6.67 -11.38 -18.68
C GLY A 52 5.36 -11.98 -18.18
N LYS A 53 5.14 -12.07 -16.85
CA LYS A 53 3.91 -12.58 -16.26
C LYS A 53 2.95 -11.43 -15.94
N PRO A 54 1.76 -11.37 -16.56
CA PRO A 54 0.76 -10.38 -16.19
C PRO A 54 0.27 -10.63 -14.76
N THR A 55 0.31 -9.59 -13.93
CA THR A 55 -0.19 -9.60 -12.56
C THR A 55 -1.27 -8.53 -12.43
N LYS A 56 -2.45 -8.88 -11.90
CA LYS A 56 -3.47 -7.86 -11.64
C LYS A 56 -3.06 -7.02 -10.43
N ALA A 57 -3.35 -5.73 -10.49
CA ALA A 57 -3.09 -4.81 -9.40
C ALA A 57 -4.24 -3.80 -9.26
N ASN A 58 -4.48 -3.37 -8.02
CA ASN A 58 -5.40 -2.31 -7.68
C ASN A 58 -4.65 -1.20 -6.95
N PHE A 59 -5.11 0.05 -7.11
CA PHE A 59 -4.61 1.19 -6.35
C PHE A 59 -5.75 1.70 -5.49
N VAL A 60 -5.69 1.39 -4.19
CA VAL A 60 -6.68 1.82 -3.21
C VAL A 60 -6.29 3.22 -2.74
N THR A 61 -7.21 4.17 -2.87
CA THR A 61 -6.95 5.57 -2.59
C THR A 61 -7.83 6.08 -1.44
N GLU A 62 -7.27 6.94 -0.60
CA GLU A 62 -8.00 7.67 0.45
C GLU A 62 -7.72 9.17 0.27
N ASN A 63 -8.79 9.98 0.23
CA ASN A 63 -8.76 11.44 0.01
C ASN A 63 -8.04 11.90 -1.27
N ILE A 64 -8.07 11.07 -2.32
CA ILE A 64 -7.56 11.38 -3.66
C ILE A 64 -8.73 11.44 -4.64
N ASP A 65 -8.74 12.46 -5.50
CA ASP A 65 -9.69 12.54 -6.61
C ASP A 65 -9.33 11.53 -7.70
N ASN A 66 -10.10 10.43 -7.77
CA ASN A 66 -9.89 9.36 -8.74
C ASN A 66 -10.06 9.83 -10.20
N GLN A 67 -10.76 10.93 -10.48
CA GLN A 67 -10.83 11.47 -11.85
C GLN A 67 -9.52 12.15 -12.29
N LYS A 68 -8.69 12.55 -11.32
CA LYS A 68 -7.40 13.21 -11.53
C LYS A 68 -6.21 12.30 -11.22
N PHE A 69 -6.48 11.06 -10.79
CA PHE A 69 -5.50 10.06 -10.45
C PHE A 69 -5.04 9.28 -11.67
N MET A 70 -3.73 9.14 -11.80
CA MET A 70 -3.07 8.49 -12.93
C MET A 70 -1.98 7.54 -12.41
N VAL A 71 -1.82 6.41 -13.10
CA VAL A 71 -0.80 5.40 -12.83
C VAL A 71 0.02 5.18 -14.10
N PHE A 72 1.34 5.26 -13.99
CA PHE A 72 2.27 5.14 -15.12
C PHE A 72 3.40 4.18 -14.79
N GLY A 73 3.88 3.46 -15.80
CA GLY A 73 5.01 2.56 -15.70
C GLY A 73 5.09 1.66 -16.92
N ALA A 74 6.29 1.11 -17.16
CA ALA A 74 6.49 0.17 -18.26
C ALA A 74 5.66 -1.11 -18.03
N GLY A 75 4.92 -1.54 -19.06
CA GLY A 75 4.12 -2.75 -18.99
C GLY A 75 2.84 -2.66 -18.14
N ILE A 76 2.40 -1.44 -17.77
CA ILE A 76 1.12 -1.22 -17.09
C ILE A 76 0.02 -0.99 -18.12
N MET A 77 -1.10 -1.70 -17.96
CA MET A 77 -2.31 -1.55 -18.76
C MET A 77 -3.51 -1.31 -17.86
N VAL A 78 -4.38 -0.37 -18.24
CA VAL A 78 -5.70 -0.17 -17.61
C VAL A 78 -6.68 -1.14 -18.25
N ASN A 79 -7.21 -2.09 -17.47
CA ASN A 79 -8.15 -3.08 -18.01
C ASN A 79 -9.59 -2.58 -17.97
N GLN A 80 -10.01 -2.02 -16.82
CA GLN A 80 -11.37 -1.52 -16.57
C GLN A 80 -11.34 -0.44 -15.49
N ALA A 81 -12.06 0.65 -15.72
CA ALA A 81 -12.40 1.66 -14.71
C ALA A 81 -13.88 1.49 -14.39
N ASP A 82 -14.21 1.05 -13.18
CA ASP A 82 -15.60 0.93 -12.71
C ASP A 82 -15.78 1.65 -11.36
N LYS A 83 -16.97 1.53 -10.76
CA LYS A 83 -17.27 2.18 -9.45
C LYS A 83 -16.38 1.70 -8.30
N SER A 84 -15.73 0.55 -8.43
CA SER A 84 -14.78 -0.01 -7.46
C SER A 84 -13.34 0.47 -7.66
N GLY A 85 -13.10 1.30 -8.68
CA GLY A 85 -11.82 1.92 -8.97
C GLY A 85 -11.21 1.40 -10.28
N PHE A 86 -9.89 1.55 -10.39
CA PHE A 86 -9.13 1.17 -11.57
C PHE A 86 -8.49 -0.20 -11.37
N ARG A 87 -8.73 -1.13 -12.31
CA ARG A 87 -8.05 -2.43 -12.36
C ARG A 87 -6.94 -2.39 -13.38
N PHE A 88 -5.72 -2.66 -12.93
CA PHE A 88 -4.53 -2.65 -13.77
C PHE A 88 -4.00 -4.07 -13.99
N THR A 89 -3.37 -4.28 -15.13
CA THR A 89 -2.45 -5.40 -15.34
C THR A 89 -1.04 -4.83 -15.39
N ILE A 90 -0.11 -5.43 -14.66
CA ILE A 90 1.30 -5.10 -14.67
C ILE A 90 2.05 -6.31 -15.23
N THR A 91 2.73 -6.12 -16.36
CA THR A 91 3.60 -7.13 -16.97
C THR A 91 5.01 -6.57 -17.04
N PRO A 92 5.89 -6.86 -16.06
CA PRO A 92 7.24 -6.32 -16.04
C PRO A 92 8.02 -6.69 -17.30
N ILE A 93 8.73 -5.71 -17.84
CA ILE A 93 9.60 -5.85 -19.00
C ILE A 93 11.03 -5.76 -18.50
N GLU A 94 11.84 -6.81 -18.69
CA GLU A 94 13.19 -6.92 -18.10
C GLU A 94 14.09 -5.72 -18.42
N LYS A 95 14.08 -5.24 -19.67
CA LYS A 95 14.88 -4.09 -20.11
C LYS A 95 14.47 -2.74 -19.52
N THR A 96 13.36 -2.66 -18.77
CA THR A 96 12.86 -1.42 -18.16
C THR A 96 13.03 -1.40 -16.65
N LEU A 97 13.66 -2.43 -16.08
CA LEU A 97 13.90 -2.52 -14.64
C LEU A 97 15.09 -1.63 -14.24
N VAL A 98 14.97 -1.01 -13.07
CA VAL A 98 16.05 -0.26 -12.43
C VAL A 98 16.41 -1.02 -11.16
N ASP A 99 17.65 -1.52 -11.08
CA ASP A 99 18.15 -2.31 -9.94
C ASP A 99 17.22 -3.48 -9.54
N GLY A 100 16.68 -4.19 -10.53
CA GLY A 100 15.79 -5.33 -10.32
C GLY A 100 14.37 -4.96 -9.85
N LYS A 101 14.01 -3.67 -9.91
CA LYS A 101 12.68 -3.18 -9.53
C LYS A 101 11.99 -2.51 -10.71
N LEU A 102 10.66 -2.61 -10.74
CA LEU A 102 9.82 -1.86 -11.65
C LEU A 102 9.41 -0.54 -10.98
N GLU A 103 9.74 0.58 -11.62
CA GLU A 103 9.23 1.88 -11.19
C GLU A 103 7.77 2.05 -11.64
N ILE A 104 6.89 2.31 -10.67
CA ILE A 104 5.47 2.58 -10.90
C ILE A 104 5.15 3.94 -10.30
N GLN A 105 4.88 4.92 -11.14
CA GLN A 105 4.55 6.27 -10.71
C GLN A 105 3.03 6.42 -10.56
N VAL A 106 2.61 6.98 -9.44
CA VAL A 106 1.24 7.43 -9.20
C VAL A 106 1.21 8.94 -9.09
N THR A 107 0.17 9.56 -9.64
CA THR A 107 0.02 11.02 -9.58
C THR A 107 -1.45 11.40 -9.54
N GLU A 108 -1.83 12.25 -8.59
CA GLU A 108 -3.07 13.01 -8.63
C GLU A 108 -2.74 14.45 -9.06
N ARG A 109 -3.32 14.87 -10.18
CA ARG A 109 -3.09 16.22 -10.70
C ARG A 109 -3.95 17.23 -9.96
N ILE A 110 -3.33 18.27 -9.42
CA ILE A 110 -4.02 19.36 -8.73
C ILE A 110 -3.91 20.63 -9.60
N GLU A 111 -5.05 21.29 -9.87
CA GLU A 111 -5.09 22.46 -10.77
C GLU A 111 -4.33 23.66 -10.20
N ASN A 112 -4.40 23.87 -8.88
CA ASN A 112 -3.86 25.04 -8.19
C ASN A 112 -2.95 24.64 -7.01
N GLY A 113 -1.98 23.74 -7.25
CA GLY A 113 -1.06 23.30 -6.21
C GLY A 113 -0.01 22.31 -6.71
N GLU A 114 0.83 21.83 -5.79
CA GLU A 114 1.74 20.73 -6.10
C GLU A 114 0.95 19.42 -6.28
N ASN A 115 1.28 18.67 -7.33
CA ASN A 115 0.71 17.34 -7.52
C ASN A 115 1.07 16.43 -6.35
N PHE A 116 0.15 15.56 -5.97
CA PHE A 116 0.49 14.41 -5.14
C PHE A 116 1.13 13.37 -6.07
N THR A 117 2.44 13.16 -5.95
CA THR A 117 3.20 12.24 -6.80
C THR A 117 4.08 11.33 -5.95
N HIS A 118 4.13 10.04 -6.31
CA HIS A 118 5.00 9.06 -5.68
C HIS A 118 5.45 8.00 -6.70
N LYS A 119 6.61 7.40 -6.46
CA LYS A 119 7.14 6.26 -7.21
C LYS A 119 7.24 5.04 -6.30
N PHE A 120 6.42 4.04 -6.57
CA PHE A 120 6.59 2.71 -5.99
C PHE A 120 7.71 1.98 -6.72
N LEU A 121 8.51 1.22 -5.97
CA LEU A 121 9.58 0.38 -6.50
C LEU A 121 9.23 -1.09 -6.25
N ALA A 122 8.55 -1.71 -7.21
CA ALA A 122 8.09 -3.09 -7.07
C ALA A 122 9.22 -4.09 -7.35
N PRO A 123 9.58 -4.99 -6.42
CA PRO A 123 10.55 -6.05 -6.67
C PRO A 123 10.12 -6.95 -7.83
N VAL A 124 11.06 -7.33 -8.69
CA VAL A 124 10.80 -8.21 -9.84
C VAL A 124 11.73 -9.42 -9.82
N LYS A 125 11.15 -10.62 -9.99
CA LYS A 125 11.89 -11.86 -10.26
C LYS A 125 11.93 -12.16 -11.76
N THR A 126 13.06 -12.66 -12.24
CA THR A 126 13.24 -13.05 -13.65
C THR A 126 12.61 -14.41 -14.00
N LYS A 127 12.25 -15.21 -13.00
CA LYS A 127 11.50 -16.47 -13.16
C LYS A 127 10.48 -16.63 -12.03
N ALA A 128 9.34 -17.25 -12.35
CA ALA A 128 8.48 -17.84 -11.33
C ALA A 128 9.16 -19.14 -10.90
N GLU A 129 9.84 -19.13 -9.76
CA GLU A 129 10.25 -20.36 -9.07
C GLU A 129 9.04 -21.09 -8.51
#